data_AF-A0A2V6ZHY4-F1
#
_entry.id   AF-A0A2V6ZHY4-F1
#
_cell.length_a   1.000
_cell.length_b   1.000
_cell.length_c   1.000
_cell.angle_alpha   90.00
_cell.angle_beta   90.00
_cell.angle_gamma   90.00
#
_symmetry.space_group_name_H-M   'P 1'
#
loop_
_entity.id
_entity.type
_entity.pdbx_description
1 polymer ?
#
loop_
_entity_poly.entity_id
_entity_poly.type
_entity_poly.pdbx_seq_one_letter_code
_entity_poly.pdbx_strand_id
1 'polypeptide(L)' 'MELQVGDRLADETGARQVIGRMYMSNAGKNAHVRVKRVGQPDVSELRTWGARERVTVKRAAAEDRNQ' A
#
# COMPACT_ATOMS: atom_id res chain seq x y z
N MET A 1 -5.56 -6.68 6.76
CA MET A 1 -5.06 -5.92 5.60
C MET A 1 -3.58 -6.27 5.45
N GLU A 2 -3.15 -6.70 4.26
CA GLU A 2 -1.76 -7.08 4.01
C GLU A 2 -1.28 -6.44 2.71
N LEU A 3 -0.57 -5.32 2.82
CA LEU A 3 0.07 -4.64 1.69
C LEU A 3 1.52 -5.09 1.56
N GLN A 4 1.92 -5.42 0.35
CA GLN A 4 3.26 -5.90 0.02
C GLN A 4 4.00 -4.86 -0.80
N VAL A 5 5.33 -4.87 -0.71
CA VAL A 5 6.18 -4.00 -1.54
C VAL A 5 5.92 -4.32 -3.01
N GLY A 6 5.72 -3.28 -3.83
CA GLY A 6 5.34 -3.41 -5.23
C GLY A 6 3.84 -3.24 -5.49
N ASP A 7 2.99 -3.39 -4.47
CA ASP A 7 1.55 -3.17 -4.62
C ASP A 7 1.24 -1.77 -5.13
N ARG A 8 0.31 -1.67 -6.09
CA ARG A 8 -0.14 -0.40 -6.62
C ARG A 8 -1.48 -0.02 -6.00
N LEU A 9 -1.47 1.08 -5.25
CA LEU A 9 -2.66 1.68 -4.66
C LEU A 9 -3.19 2.74 -5.61
N ALA A 10 -4.49 2.69 -5.89
CA ALA A 10 -5.18 3.72 -6.67
C ALA A 10 -6.19 4.41 -5.76
N ASP A 11 -6.09 5.72 -5.70
CA ASP A 11 -6.87 6.60 -4.84
C ASP A 11 -7.22 7.85 -5.66
N GLU A 12 -8.11 8.70 -5.16
CA GLU A 12 -8.58 9.89 -5.89
C GLU A 12 -7.45 10.85 -6.28
N THR A 13 -6.36 10.88 -5.49
CA THR A 13 -5.15 11.67 -5.79
C THR A 13 -4.23 11.05 -6.85
N GLY A 14 -4.49 9.82 -7.29
CA GLY A 14 -3.70 9.10 -8.29
C GLY A 14 -3.02 7.82 -7.80
N ALA A 15 -2.18 7.26 -8.67
CA ALA A 15 -1.54 5.96 -8.44
C ALA A 15 -0.26 6.07 -7.59
N ARG A 16 -0.18 5.22 -6.57
CA ARG A 16 0.93 5.12 -5.61
C ARG A 16 1.43 3.68 -5.58
N GLN A 17 2.71 3.48 -5.34
CA GLN A 17 3.32 2.16 -5.21
C GLN A 17 3.87 1.98 -3.79
N VAL A 18 3.61 0.83 -3.18
CA VAL A 18 4.17 0.44 -1.89
C VAL A 18 5.67 0.17 -2.04
N ILE A 19 6.48 0.84 -1.23
CA ILE A 19 7.95 0.73 -1.25
C ILE A 19 8.53 0.19 0.08
N GLY A 20 7.70 0.01 1.10
CA GLY A 20 8.10 -0.52 2.39
C GLY A 20 7.11 -1.55 2.91
N ARG A 21 7.58 -2.41 3.83
CA ARG A 21 6.72 -3.39 4.50
C ARG A 21 5.69 -2.67 5.36
N MET A 22 4.44 -3.12 5.29
CA MET A 22 3.40 -2.64 6.18
C MET A 22 3.68 -3.10 7.61
N TYR A 23 3.53 -2.20 8.57
CA TYR A 23 3.61 -2.50 9.99
C TYR A 23 2.43 -1.88 10.74
N MET A 24 2.02 -2.52 11.82
CA MET A 24 0.95 -2.02 12.66
C MET A 24 1.51 -1.21 13.83
N SER A 25 0.85 -0.09 14.13
CA SER A 25 1.16 0.82 15.24
C SER A 25 -0.04 0.96 16.16
N ASN A 26 0.19 1.41 17.40
CA ASN A 26 -0.84 1.68 18.40
C ASN A 26 -1.74 0.47 18.71
N ALA A 27 -1.11 -0.64 19.16
CA ALA A 27 -1.77 -1.91 19.49
C ALA A 27 -2.66 -2.47 18.36
N GLY A 28 -2.23 -2.33 17.10
CA GLY A 28 -2.97 -2.86 15.94
C GLY A 28 -4.11 -1.97 15.44
N LYS A 29 -4.31 -0.78 16.02
CA LYS A 29 -5.37 0.14 15.60
C LYS A 29 -5.08 0.80 14.26
N ASN A 30 -3.80 1.03 13.95
CA ASN A 30 -3.36 1.72 12.75
C ASN A 30 -2.36 0.87 11.97
N ALA A 31 -2.55 0.75 10.66
CA ALA A 31 -1.63 0.14 9.73
C ALA A 31 -0.86 1.24 8.99
N HIS A 32 0.47 1.19 9.01
CA HIS A 32 1.35 2.16 8.37
C HIS A 32 2.12 1.49 7.23
N VAL A 33 2.27 2.18 6.09
CA VAL A 33 3.13 1.73 5.00
C VAL A 33 3.77 2.91 4.27
N ARG A 34 4.99 2.73 3.79
CA ARG A 34 5.66 3.72 2.95
C ARG A 34 5.31 3.49 1.48
N VAL A 35 4.89 4.54 0.80
CA VAL A 35 4.54 4.55 -0.62
C VAL A 35 5.31 5.62 -1.37
N LYS A 36 5.41 5.51 -2.70
CA LYS A 36 5.86 6.60 -3.60
C LYS A 36 4.81 6.84 -4.68
N ARG A 37 4.75 8.05 -5.25
CA ARG A 37 3.89 8.31 -6.41
C ARG A 37 4.50 7.71 -7.67
N VAL A 38 3.66 7.09 -8.50
CA VAL A 38 4.11 6.39 -9.72
C VAL A 38 4.72 7.35 -10.77
N GLY A 39 4.40 8.64 -10.73
CA GLY A 39 5.01 9.67 -11.60
C GLY A 39 6.05 10.56 -10.92
N GLN A 40 6.24 10.44 -9.60
CA GLN A 40 7.17 11.27 -8.82
C GLN A 40 7.84 10.38 -7.76
N PRO A 41 8.82 9.54 -8.17
CA PRO A 41 9.40 8.52 -7.31
C PRO A 41 10.28 9.10 -6.18
N ASP A 42 10.71 10.35 -6.31
CA ASP A 42 11.47 11.08 -5.28
C ASP A 42 10.61 11.39 -4.03
N VAL A 43 9.29 11.51 -4.25
CA VAL A 43 8.34 11.81 -3.17
C VAL A 43 7.84 10.51 -2.54
N SER A 44 8.45 10.15 -1.41
CA SER A 44 7.95 9.08 -0.55
C SER A 44 6.99 9.62 0.51
N GLU A 45 5.84 8.97 0.68
CA GLU A 45 4.78 9.34 1.62
C GLU A 45 4.52 8.17 2.58
N LEU A 46 4.21 8.45 3.85
CA LEU A 46 3.73 7.44 4.80
C LEU A 46 2.21 7.44 4.78
N ARG A 47 1.59 6.32 4.39
CA ARG A 47 0.14 6.13 4.48
C ARG A 47 -0.20 5.39 5.76
N THR A 48 -1.22 5.89 6.45
CA THR A 48 -1.79 5.31 7.65
C THR A 48 -3.25 4.97 7.37
N TRP A 49 -3.68 3.79 7.80
CA TRP A 49 -5.07 3.34 7.78
C TRP A 49 -5.50 2.93 9.17
N GLY A 50 -6.66 3.39 9.61
CA GLY A 50 -7.35 2.81 10.75
C GLY A 50 -7.83 1.39 10.46
N ALA A 51 -8.02 0.59 11.50
CA ALA A 51 -8.41 -0.83 11.41
C ALA A 51 -9.70 -1.11 10.60
N ARG A 52 -10.51 -0.08 10.31
CA ARG A 52 -11.80 -0.20 9.59
C ARG A 52 -11.79 0.49 8.22
N GLU A 53 -10.68 1.10 7.83
CA GLU A 53 -10.59 1.77 6.52
C GLU A 53 -10.39 0.74 5.40
N ARG A 54 -11.08 0.95 4.28
CA ARG A 54 -11.00 0.09 3.11
C ARG A 54 -9.96 0.66 2.14
N VAL A 55 -9.02 -0.17 1.72
CA VAL A 55 -8.08 0.18 0.66
C VAL A 55 -8.34 -0.64 -0.59
N THR A 56 -8.40 0.05 -1.73
CA THR A 56 -8.44 -0.58 -3.04
C THR A 56 -7.02 -0.80 -3.53
N VAL A 57 -6.60 -2.06 -3.56
CA VAL A 57 -5.30 -2.46 -4.10
C VAL A 57 -5.50 -2.92 -5.53
N LYS A 58 -4.84 -2.27 -6.48
CA LYS A 58 -4.70 -2.79 -7.83
C LYS A 58 -3.46 -3.66 -7.87
N ARG A 59 -3.64 -4.92 -7.49
CA ARG A 59 -2.65 -5.95 -7.84
C ARG A 59 -2.85 -6.22 -9.32
N ALA A 60 -1.82 -6.02 -10.14
CA ALA A 60 -1.79 -6.75 -11.40
C ALA A 60 -1.92 -8.22 -10.98
N ALA A 61 -2.95 -8.92 -11.46
CA ALA A 61 -3.03 -10.34 -11.23
C ALA A 61 -1.70 -10.91 -11.74
N ALA A 62 -0.84 -11.32 -10.81
CA ALA A 62 0.09 -12.37 -11.11
C ALA A 62 -0.82 -13.55 -11.44
N GLU A 63 -1.08 -13.70 -12.74
CA GLU A 63 -1.39 -15.00 -13.28
C GLU A 63 -0.33 -15.97 -12.72
N ASP A 64 -0.83 -17.11 -12.29
CA ASP A 64 -0.10 -18.26 -11.78
C ASP A 64 0.17 -18.31 -10.26
N ARG A 65 -0.79 -18.99 -9.60
CA ARG A 65 -0.47 -19.96 -8.56
C ARG A 65 0.55 -20.97 -9.11
N ASN A 66 1.73 -21.06 -8.52
CA ASN A 66 2.54 -22.28 -8.54
C ASN A 66 3.22 -22.35 -7.16
N GLN A 67 3.04 -23.37 -6.32
CA GLN A 67 2.67 -24.77 -6.55
C GLN A 67 2.08 -25.35 -5.25
#